data_AF-A0A2U8I957-F1
#
_entry.id   AF-A0A2U8I957-F1
#
_cell.length_a   1.000
_cell.length_b   1.000
_cell.length_c   1.000
_cell.angle_alpha   90.00
_cell.angle_beta   90.00
_cell.angle_gamma   90.00
#
_symmetry.space_group_name_H-M   'P 1'
#
loop_
_entity.id
_entity.type
_entity.pdbx_description
1 polymer ?
#
loop_
_entity_poly.entity_id
_entity_poly.type
_entity_poly.pdbx_seq_one_letter_code
_entity_poly.pdbx_strand_id
1 'polypeptide(L)'
;MKAFHINDTTAYHEVFSALSPVEIKVLSLYCSGLHRSKISLLLNLSISTVNSHLNNARKKYELGNYSELRALFHFLINKHLINSCLCHCRKQLKLS
;
A
#
# COMPACT_ATOMS: atom_id res chain seq x y z
N MET A 1 6.58 15.84 -2.66
CA MET A 1 5.80 14.59 -2.75
C MET A 1 6.72 13.48 -2.29
N LYS A 2 6.39 12.71 -1.24
CA LYS A 2 7.20 11.54 -0.88
C LYS A 2 6.83 10.40 -1.83
N ALA A 3 7.82 9.85 -2.52
CA ALA A 3 7.59 8.72 -3.39
C ALA A 3 7.30 7.46 -2.56
N PHE A 4 6.39 6.61 -3.04
CA PHE A 4 6.11 5.34 -2.42
C PHE A 4 7.27 4.36 -2.69
N HIS A 5 8.16 4.18 -1.70
CA HIS A 5 9.26 3.23 -1.77
C HIS A 5 9.02 2.04 -0.85
N ILE A 6 9.37 0.84 -1.30
CA ILE A 6 9.20 -0.37 -0.49
C ILE A 6 10.02 -0.35 0.81
N ASN A 7 11.14 0.37 0.81
CA ASN A 7 12.02 0.50 1.96
C ASN A 7 11.59 1.63 2.91
N ASP A 8 10.70 2.52 2.48
CA ASP A 8 10.14 3.61 3.28
C ASP A 8 8.61 3.49 3.35
N THR A 9 8.12 2.91 4.45
CA THR A 9 6.68 2.72 4.67
C THR A 9 5.98 3.97 5.21
N THR A 10 6.67 5.10 5.40
CA THR A 10 6.09 6.30 6.02
C THR A 10 4.92 6.85 5.22
N ALA A 11 5.10 7.02 3.91
CA ALA A 11 4.03 7.49 3.02
C ALA A 11 2.85 6.50 2.96
N TYR A 12 3.13 5.20 3.08
CA TYR A 12 2.09 4.18 3.12
C TYR A 12 1.31 4.22 4.44
N HIS A 13 1.93 4.53 5.57
CA HIS A 13 1.27 4.55 6.87
C HIS A 13 0.25 5.68 7.00
N GLU A 14 0.43 6.78 6.26
CA GLU A 14 -0.56 7.85 6.14
C GLU A 14 -1.85 7.37 5.43
N VAL A 15 -1.73 6.35 4.57
CA VAL A 15 -2.83 5.80 3.77
C VAL A 15 -3.43 4.55 4.42
N PHE A 16 -2.58 3.72 5.03
CA PHE A 16 -2.91 2.39 5.56
C PHE A 16 -2.60 2.30 7.05
N SER A 17 -3.20 3.15 7.88
CA SER A 17 -2.91 3.26 9.31
C SER A 17 -3.16 1.99 10.13
N ALA A 18 -3.99 1.07 9.64
CA ALA A 18 -4.28 -0.20 10.30
C ALA A 18 -3.21 -1.29 10.04
N LEU A 19 -2.36 -1.11 9.02
CA LEU A 19 -1.37 -2.09 8.61
C LEU A 19 -0.03 -1.87 9.29
N SER A 20 0.60 -2.96 9.72
CA SER A 20 1.99 -2.96 10.17
C SER A 20 2.95 -2.71 8.99
N PRO A 21 4.20 -2.28 9.25
CA PRO A 21 5.19 -2.06 8.20
C PRO A 21 5.44 -3.29 7.32
N VAL A 22 5.39 -4.50 7.88
CA VAL A 22 5.59 -5.75 7.12
C VAL A 22 4.37 -6.06 6.25
N GLU A 23 3.15 -5.89 6.77
CA GLU A 23 1.93 -6.04 5.98
C GLU A 23 1.88 -5.05 4.82
N ILE A 24 2.31 -3.81 5.03
CA ILE A 24 2.45 -2.80 3.98
C ILE A 24 3.42 -3.29 2.90
N LYS A 25 4.63 -3.72 3.27
CA LYS A 25 5.63 -4.20 2.29
C LYS A 25 5.11 -5.37 1.46
N VAL A 26 4.49 -6.36 2.12
CA VAL A 26 3.90 -7.52 1.45
C VAL A 26 2.77 -7.10 0.51
N LEU A 27 1.86 -6.24 0.97
CA LEU A 27 0.73 -5.77 0.19
C LEU A 27 1.18 -4.95 -1.02
N SER A 28 2.13 -4.03 -0.85
CA SER A 28 2.64 -3.18 -1.93
C SER A 28 3.28 -4.01 -3.05
N LEU A 29 4.09 -5.03 -2.72
CA LEU A 29 4.63 -5.96 -3.73
C LEU A 29 3.54 -6.77 -4.42
N TYR A 30 2.57 -7.26 -3.65
CA TYR A 30 1.45 -8.03 -4.18
C TYR A 30 0.59 -7.22 -5.16
N CYS A 31 0.32 -5.96 -4.85
CA CYS A 31 -0.41 -5.02 -5.71
C CYS A 31 0.43 -4.52 -6.89
N SER A 32 1.75 -4.63 -6.81
CA SER A 32 2.66 -4.41 -7.95
C SER A 32 2.70 -5.59 -8.92
N GLY A 33 1.88 -6.64 -8.68
CA GLY A 33 1.75 -7.79 -9.56
C GLY A 33 2.70 -8.96 -9.24
N LEU A 34 3.53 -8.88 -8.20
CA LEU A 34 4.44 -9.95 -7.86
C LEU A 34 3.70 -11.18 -7.30
N HIS A 35 4.16 -12.36 -7.71
CA HIS A 35 3.69 -13.63 -7.14
C HIS A 35 4.23 -13.83 -5.72
N ARG A 36 3.46 -14.52 -4.88
CA ARG A 36 3.78 -14.75 -3.45
C ARG A 36 5.13 -15.42 -3.24
N SER A 37 5.53 -16.33 -4.13
CA SER A 37 6.85 -16.97 -4.08
C SER A 37 7.98 -15.96 -4.28
N LYS A 38 7.81 -14.98 -5.18
CA LYS A 38 8.80 -13.92 -5.40
C LYS A 38 8.85 -12.96 -4.22
N ILE A 39 7.69 -12.65 -3.61
CA ILE A 39 7.61 -11.83 -2.39
C ILE A 39 8.33 -12.51 -1.23
N SER A 40 8.09 -13.81 -1.04
CA SER A 40 8.75 -14.65 -0.05
C SER A 40 10.27 -14.57 -0.17
N LEU A 41 10.81 -14.72 -1.38
CA LEU A 41 12.25 -14.56 -1.65
C LEU A 41 12.75 -13.14 -1.34
N LEU A 42 12.06 -12.10 -1.82
CA LEU A 42 12.49 -10.71 -1.69
C LEU A 42 12.51 -10.21 -0.24
N LEU A 43 11.58 -10.69 0.58
CA LEU A 43 11.44 -10.26 1.97
C LEU A 43 12.06 -11.25 2.96
N ASN A 44 12.66 -12.35 2.49
CA ASN A 44 13.14 -13.45 3.31
C ASN A 44 12.08 -13.97 4.31
N LEU A 45 10.86 -14.20 3.80
CA LEU A 45 9.72 -14.72 4.56
C LEU A 45 9.30 -16.06 3.98
N SER A 46 8.69 -16.94 4.78
CA SER A 46 8.03 -18.12 4.22
C SER A 46 6.78 -17.73 3.40
N ILE A 47 6.40 -18.58 2.44
CA ILE A 47 5.16 -18.39 1.67
C ILE A 47 3.93 -18.36 2.59
N SER A 48 3.92 -19.18 3.65
CA SER A 48 2.85 -19.18 4.65
C SER A 48 2.76 -17.84 5.37
N THR A 49 3.88 -17.24 5.75
CA THR A 49 3.92 -15.91 6.38
C THR A 49 3.45 -14.81 5.42
N VAL A 50 3.85 -14.85 4.15
CA VAL A 50 3.32 -13.94 3.11
C VAL A 50 1.79 -14.06 3.01
N ASN A 51 1.25 -15.28 2.97
CA ASN A 51 -0.19 -15.51 2.92
C ASN A 51 -0.90 -14.98 4.17
N SER A 52 -0.32 -15.20 5.35
CA SER A 52 -0.85 -14.69 6.61
C SER A 52 -0.89 -13.17 6.63
N HIS A 53 0.16 -12.47 6.20
CA HIS A 53 0.16 -11.01 6.10
C HIS A 53 -0.89 -10.47 5.13
N LEU A 54 -1.04 -11.08 3.94
CA LEU A 54 -2.09 -10.70 2.99
C LEU A 54 -3.49 -10.96 3.57
N ASN A 55 -3.69 -12.07 4.27
CA ASN A 55 -4.96 -12.40 4.91
C ASN A 55 -5.28 -11.44 6.06
N ASN A 56 -4.29 -11.06 6.86
CA ASN A 56 -4.46 -10.10 7.95
C ASN A 56 -4.80 -8.72 7.39
N ALA A 57 -4.11 -8.26 6.35
CA ALA A 57 -4.46 -7.01 5.66
C ALA A 57 -5.90 -7.04 5.12
N ARG A 58 -6.31 -8.14 4.47
CA ARG A 58 -7.68 -8.34 4.00
C ARG A 58 -8.70 -8.25 5.14
N LYS A 59 -8.44 -8.93 6.27
CA LYS A 59 -9.32 -8.93 7.44
C LYS A 59 -9.43 -7.57 8.13
N LYS A 60 -8.31 -6.84 8.24
CA LYS A 60 -8.29 -5.49 8.85
C LYS A 60 -9.14 -4.46 8.08
N TYR A 61 -9.38 -4.70 6.80
CA TYR A 61 -10.27 -3.91 5.96
C TYR A 61 -11.59 -4.61 5.64
N GLU A 62 -11.89 -5.73 6.31
CA GLU A 62 -13.16 -6.46 6.20
C GLU A 62 -13.54 -6.88 4.77
N LEU A 63 -12.54 -7.21 3.95
CA LEU A 63 -12.74 -7.51 2.52
C LEU A 63 -13.02 -9.00 2.26
N GLY A 64 -13.86 -9.31 1.29
CA GLY A 64 -14.26 -10.67 0.94
C GLY A 64 -13.16 -11.47 0.25
N ASN A 65 -12.31 -10.83 -0.55
CA ASN A 65 -11.28 -11.52 -1.34
C ASN A 65 -10.05 -10.65 -1.61
N TYR A 66 -9.03 -11.23 -2.26
CA TYR A 66 -7.78 -10.52 -2.57
C TYR A 66 -7.91 -9.50 -3.72
N SER A 67 -8.92 -9.65 -4.59
CA SER A 67 -9.18 -8.69 -5.67
C SER A 67 -9.70 -7.37 -5.10
N GLU A 68 -10.60 -7.43 -4.12
CA GLU A 68 -11.06 -6.26 -3.35
C GLU A 68 -9.91 -5.58 -2.62
N LEU A 69 -9.00 -6.36 -2.01
CA LEU A 69 -7.81 -5.82 -1.35
C LEU A 69 -6.90 -5.05 -2.31
N ARG A 70 -6.69 -5.57 -3.52
CA ARG A 70 -5.96 -4.85 -4.58
C ARG A 70 -6.68 -3.58 -5.01
N ALA A 71 -7.99 -3.66 -5.23
CA ALA A 71 -8.79 -2.51 -5.64
C ALA A 71 -8.73 -1.38 -4.60
N LEU A 72 -8.91 -1.73 -3.31
CA LEU A 72 -8.80 -0.77 -2.20
C LEU A 72 -7.41 -0.12 -2.18
N PHE A 73 -6.35 -0.92 -2.31
CA PHE A 73 -4.98 -0.39 -2.32
C PHE A 73 -4.80 0.68 -3.40
N HIS A 74 -5.17 0.38 -4.65
CA HIS A 74 -5.03 1.34 -5.75
C HIS A 74 -5.92 2.57 -5.57
N PHE A 75 -7.16 2.39 -5.11
CA PHE A 75 -8.07 3.49 -4.84
C PHE A 75 -7.52 4.46 -3.80
N LEU A 76 -7.02 3.95 -2.67
CA LEU A 76 -6.48 4.77 -1.58
C LEU A 76 -5.19 5.49 -1.98
N ILE A 77 -4.28 4.82 -2.69
CA ILE A 77 -3.08 5.43 -3.25
C ILE A 77 -3.46 6.55 -4.22
N ASN A 78 -4.33 6.28 -5.20
CA ASN A 78 -4.75 7.28 -6.19
C ASN A 78 -5.41 8.50 -5.51
N LYS A 79 -6.30 8.26 -4.54
CA LYS A 79 -6.92 9.33 -3.74
C LYS A 79 -5.87 10.19 -3.03
N HIS A 80 -4.88 9.57 -2.40
CA HIS A 80 -3.79 10.28 -1.71
C HIS A 80 -2.94 11.11 -2.68
N LEU A 81 -2.60 10.55 -3.85
CA LEU A 81 -1.84 11.24 -4.89
C LEU A 81 -2.60 12.45 -5.43
N ILE A 82 -3.88 12.29 -5.77
CA ILE A 82 -4.75 13.36 -6.27
C ILE A 82 -4.85 14.51 -5.24
N ASN A 83 -5.11 14.17 -3.97
CA ASN A 83 -5.21 15.17 -2.91
C ASN A 83 -3.90 15.93 -2.69
N SER A 84 -2.76 15.24 -2.81
CA SER A 84 -1.43 15.84 -2.70
C SER A 84 -1.14 16.80 -3.86
N CYS A 85 -1.53 16.45 -5.09
CA CYS A 85 -1.42 17.31 -6.27
C CYS A 85 -2.31 18.56 -6.16
N LEU A 86 -3.58 18.40 -5.76
CA LEU A 86 -4.53 19.51 -5.61
C LEU A 86 -4.09 20.52 -4.54
N CYS A 87 -3.49 20.05 -3.44
CA CYS A 87 -2.92 20.91 -2.41
C CYS A 87 -1.77 21.77 -2.95
N HIS A 88 -0.93 21.22 -3.83
CA HIS A 88 0.17 21.96 -4.45
C HIS A 88 -0.32 23.02 -5.44
N CYS A 89 -1.27 22.67 -6.34
CA CYS A 89 -1.85 23.64 -7.29
C CYS A 89 -2.58 24.79 -6.58
N ARG A 90 -3.35 24.51 -5.52
CA ARG A 90 -4.02 25.56 -4.73
C ARG A 90 -3.05 26.50 -4.00
N LYS A 91 -1.87 26.02 -3.60
CA LYS A 91 -0.84 26.89 -3.00
C LYS A 91 -0.19 27.79 -4.05
N GLN A 92 0.04 27.30 -5.27
CA GLN A 92 0.59 28.13 -6.35
C GLN A 92 -0.39 29.23 -6.79
N LEU A 93 -1.69 28.94 -6.88
CA LEU A 93 -2.73 29.91 -7.25
C LEU A 93 -3.02 30.99 -6.19
N LYS A 94 -2.58 30.81 -4.93
CA LYS A 94 -2.72 31.82 -3.87
C LYS A 94 -1.50 32.74 -3.74
N LEU A 95 -0.43 32.45 -4.48
CA LEU A 95 0.84 33.18 -4.47
C LEU A 95 1.07 33.98 -5.77
N SER A 96 0.07 33.98 -6.66
CA SER A 96 -0.01 34.73 -7.92
C SER A 96 -1.19 35.67 -7.88
#